data_AF-A0A068U488-F1
#
_entry.id   AF-A0A068U488-F1
#
_cell.length_a   1.000
_cell.length_b   1.000
_cell.length_c   1.000
_cell.angle_alpha   90.00
_cell.angle_beta   90.00
_cell.angle_gamma   90.00
#
_symmetry.space_group_name_H-M   'P 1'
#
loop_
_entity.id
_entity.type
_entity.pdbx_description
1 polymer ?
#
loop_
_entity_poly.entity_id
_entity_poly.type
_entity_poly.pdbx_seq_one_letter_code
_entity_poly.pdbx_strand_id
1 'polypeptide(L)'
;MEVNQACISPNTAETDDEISFVLDLSENDPLFQKKKKLLEDVGFDPKGSVALNIASNPDHLKHVLDMMLKRARVINLNEIELYFGGADFSNLVDFNSPRNELEALHSVLRLIDCSISNGKVKNKNSLQEIRNATVNMIDELGHKYGEETKVVQDSSCEKEECLLQWGKSNGLHTKLEIAYVEGAGRGAIAKEDLKIGDIALEVPVSLVISENLVFETDMFPILEKIEGISSETMLLLWSMKEKHNSNSNFKLYFDTLPAVFNTGLSFGVNAIMALDGTILLEEIVQAKEHLRNQYEQLFPVLYENYPDVFPPELYTWEQFLWACELWYSNSMKIMFSDGKLRTCLIPVAGFLNHSTCPHITHYGKVDPLTDSVKFPLSRPCNAGEQCFLTYGNFSSSHLLTFYGFLPRQKNPYDVIPLDIDIAQDEDCEDAGRMSDWDSHMVRGTWFSRNNGIFNYGLAPPLLDHFRRARGPISRTKTHDSLEIEVEILNDLRSTFEGMMESFGGEELDDRDSCSWDVKLAMDFKDLQRRIVSSIITSCDAGCKLLEYELSRCSE
;
A
#
# COMPACT_ATOMS: atom_id res chain seq x y z
N MET A 1 -2.29 -6.12 -7.15
CA MET A 1 -2.18 -6.46 -5.73
C MET A 1 -3.33 -7.34 -5.35
N GLU A 2 -3.10 -8.65 -5.29
CA GLU A 2 -3.98 -9.55 -4.54
C GLU A 2 -3.81 -9.17 -3.07
N VAL A 3 -4.81 -8.51 -2.50
CA VAL A 3 -4.92 -8.50 -1.04
C VAL A 3 -5.30 -9.94 -0.72
N ASN A 4 -4.32 -10.71 -0.24
CA ASN A 4 -4.54 -12.01 0.37
C ASN A 4 -5.52 -11.83 1.52
N GLN A 5 -6.81 -11.90 1.21
CA GLN A 5 -7.84 -12.09 2.21
C GLN A 5 -7.52 -13.45 2.82
N ALA A 6 -6.93 -13.44 4.02
CA ALA A 6 -6.80 -14.64 4.81
C ALA A 6 -8.17 -15.33 4.83
N CYS A 7 -8.25 -16.50 4.21
CA CYS A 7 -9.40 -17.38 4.31
C CYS A 7 -9.46 -17.88 5.76
N ILE A 8 -9.98 -17.06 6.66
CA ILE A 8 -10.24 -17.44 8.05
C ILE A 8 -11.41 -18.43 8.00
N SER A 9 -11.10 -19.72 7.97
CA SER A 9 -12.08 -20.78 8.17
C SER A 9 -12.28 -20.91 9.69
N PRO A 10 -13.48 -20.66 10.23
CA PRO A 10 -13.72 -20.77 11.66
C PRO A 10 -13.83 -22.25 12.06
N ASN A 11 -12.70 -22.93 12.24
CA ASN A 11 -12.68 -24.21 12.92
C ASN A 11 -12.57 -23.97 14.43
N THR A 12 -13.65 -23.49 15.04
CA THR A 12 -13.79 -23.47 16.50
C THR A 12 -14.09 -24.88 16.99
N ALA A 13 -13.10 -25.57 17.56
CA ALA A 13 -13.34 -26.79 18.32
C ALA A 13 -13.77 -26.40 19.74
N GLU A 14 -15.02 -26.66 20.10
CA GLU A 14 -15.58 -26.42 21.43
C GLU A 14 -15.42 -27.68 22.29
N THR A 15 -14.68 -27.59 23.40
CA THR A 15 -14.87 -28.47 24.57
C THR A 15 -15.64 -27.67 25.63
N ASP A 16 -16.37 -28.33 26.52
CA ASP A 16 -17.43 -27.72 27.37
C ASP A 16 -17.02 -26.47 28.19
N ASP A 17 -15.72 -26.17 28.33
CA ASP A 17 -15.17 -25.04 29.09
C ASP A 17 -14.08 -24.17 28.37
N GLU A 18 -13.81 -24.36 27.08
CA GLU A 18 -12.69 -23.70 26.37
C GLU A 18 -13.07 -23.27 24.93
N ILE A 19 -12.76 -22.02 24.56
CA ILE A 19 -12.93 -21.51 23.19
C ILE A 19 -11.57 -21.44 22.53
N SER A 20 -11.43 -22.11 21.40
CA SER A 20 -10.22 -22.11 20.59
C SER A 20 -10.36 -21.12 19.41
N PHE A 21 -9.45 -20.16 19.34
CA PHE A 21 -9.31 -19.19 18.25
C PHE A 21 -8.22 -19.62 17.28
N VAL A 22 -8.60 -19.83 16.02
CA VAL A 22 -7.67 -20.23 14.97
C VAL A 22 -7.47 -19.05 14.01
N LEU A 23 -6.23 -18.56 13.93
CA LEU A 23 -5.78 -17.60 12.92
C LEU A 23 -4.79 -18.33 12.02
N ASP A 24 -5.24 -18.85 10.90
CA ASP A 24 -4.41 -19.68 10.02
C ASP A 24 -3.59 -18.85 9.05
N LEU A 25 -2.31 -19.21 8.91
CA LEU A 25 -1.47 -18.75 7.82
C LEU A 25 -1.80 -19.57 6.57
N SER A 26 -2.31 -18.92 5.53
CA SER A 26 -2.69 -19.58 4.26
C SER A 26 -1.48 -20.22 3.58
N GLU A 27 -1.59 -21.51 3.20
CA GLU A 27 -0.54 -22.22 2.46
C GLU A 27 -0.30 -21.63 1.05
N ASN A 28 -1.25 -20.82 0.54
CA ASN A 28 -1.11 -20.08 -0.72
C ASN A 28 -0.46 -18.70 -0.56
N ASP A 29 -0.08 -18.30 0.65
CA ASP A 29 0.62 -17.02 0.86
C ASP A 29 2.02 -17.08 0.18
N PRO A 30 2.37 -16.11 -0.68
CA PRO A 30 3.67 -16.13 -1.37
C PRO A 30 4.86 -16.03 -0.40
N LEU A 31 4.63 -15.52 0.81
CA LEU A 31 5.61 -15.37 1.88
C LEU A 31 5.44 -16.47 2.96
N PHE A 32 4.69 -17.53 2.67
CA PHE A 32 4.33 -18.57 3.64
C PHE A 32 5.53 -19.10 4.42
N GLN A 33 6.62 -19.50 3.76
CA GLN A 33 7.78 -20.10 4.44
C GLN A 33 8.46 -19.11 5.40
N LYS A 34 8.61 -17.84 4.99
CA LYS A 34 9.21 -16.78 5.82
C LYS A 34 8.33 -16.48 7.03
N LYS A 35 7.02 -16.31 6.83
CA LYS A 35 6.05 -16.06 7.90
C LYS A 35 5.90 -17.25 8.85
N LYS A 36 5.92 -18.47 8.33
CA LYS A 36 5.87 -19.71 9.11
C LYS A 36 7.06 -19.80 10.06
N LYS A 37 8.27 -19.62 9.55
CA LYS A 37 9.49 -19.58 10.37
C LYS A 37 9.42 -18.49 11.43
N LEU A 38 8.96 -17.30 11.06
CA LEU A 38 8.75 -16.19 12.00
C LEU A 38 7.73 -16.53 13.10
N LEU A 39 6.63 -17.22 12.79
CA LEU A 39 5.68 -17.70 13.80
C LEU A 39 6.35 -18.69 14.76
N GLU A 40 7.11 -19.65 14.24
CA GLU A 40 7.84 -20.65 15.04
C GLU A 40 8.87 -19.99 15.97
N ASP A 41 9.62 -19.01 15.46
CA ASP A 41 10.62 -18.24 16.22
C ASP A 41 9.98 -17.40 17.35
N VAL A 42 8.75 -16.91 17.15
CA VAL A 42 7.97 -16.17 18.17
C VAL A 42 7.24 -17.15 19.13
N GLY A 43 7.37 -18.45 18.93
CA GLY A 43 6.81 -19.48 19.81
C GLY A 43 5.36 -19.85 19.49
N PHE A 44 4.89 -19.58 18.27
CA PHE A 44 3.58 -19.99 17.78
C PHE A 44 3.68 -21.19 16.84
N ASP A 45 2.83 -22.20 17.04
CA ASP A 45 2.61 -23.24 16.03
C ASP A 45 1.87 -22.63 14.83
N PRO A 46 2.38 -22.72 13.58
CA PRO A 46 1.71 -22.22 12.38
C PRO A 46 0.27 -22.71 12.20
N LYS A 47 -0.10 -23.88 12.74
CA LYS A 47 -1.48 -24.42 12.74
C LYS A 47 -2.15 -24.38 14.13
N GLY A 48 -1.48 -23.76 15.09
CA GLY A 48 -1.92 -23.70 16.49
C GLY A 48 -3.07 -22.73 16.71
N SER A 49 -3.84 -23.01 17.74
CA SER A 49 -4.94 -22.16 18.21
C SER A 49 -4.59 -21.41 19.50
N VAL A 50 -5.15 -20.22 19.68
CA VAL A 50 -5.13 -19.50 20.96
C VAL A 50 -6.38 -19.85 21.74
N ALA A 51 -6.26 -20.42 22.94
CA ALA A 51 -7.40 -20.83 23.73
C ALA A 51 -7.81 -19.79 24.80
N LEU A 52 -9.12 -19.71 25.06
CA LEU A 52 -9.75 -18.85 26.06
C LEU A 52 -10.60 -19.70 27.02
N ASN A 53 -10.32 -19.59 28.32
CA ASN A 53 -10.99 -20.34 29.39
C ASN A 53 -12.15 -19.58 30.06
N ILE A 54 -13.11 -20.29 30.68
CA ILE A 54 -14.30 -19.69 31.33
C ILE A 54 -14.01 -18.73 32.50
N ALA A 55 -12.90 -18.93 33.22
CA ALA A 55 -12.59 -18.22 34.48
C ALA A 55 -11.52 -17.13 34.32
N SER A 56 -11.40 -16.53 33.14
CA SER A 56 -10.34 -15.56 32.84
C SER A 56 -10.52 -14.25 33.62
N ASN A 57 -9.51 -13.88 34.41
CA ASN A 57 -9.39 -12.53 34.96
C ASN A 57 -9.02 -11.53 33.84
N PRO A 58 -9.14 -10.21 34.08
CA PRO A 58 -8.81 -9.19 33.08
C PRO A 58 -7.38 -9.31 32.51
N ASP A 59 -6.41 -9.72 33.34
CA ASP A 59 -5.03 -9.92 32.91
C ASP A 59 -4.89 -11.07 31.90
N HIS A 60 -5.64 -12.16 32.09
CA HIS A 60 -5.67 -13.28 31.16
C HIS A 60 -6.35 -12.89 29.84
N LEU A 61 -7.43 -12.11 29.87
CA LEU A 61 -8.07 -11.60 28.64
C LEU A 61 -7.11 -10.72 27.84
N LYS A 62 -6.37 -9.85 28.51
CA LYS A 62 -5.33 -9.03 27.89
C LYS A 62 -4.22 -9.89 27.29
N HIS A 63 -3.80 -10.94 27.98
CA HIS A 63 -2.79 -11.87 27.47
C HIS A 63 -3.27 -12.62 26.23
N VAL A 64 -4.51 -13.13 26.24
CA VAL A 64 -5.12 -13.80 25.07
C VAL A 64 -5.19 -12.85 23.88
N LEU A 65 -5.67 -11.61 24.08
CA LEU A 65 -5.70 -10.59 23.03
C LEU A 65 -4.29 -10.29 22.48
N ASP A 66 -3.29 -10.13 23.34
CA ASP A 66 -1.89 -9.90 22.92
C ASP A 66 -1.35 -11.08 22.08
N MET A 67 -1.65 -12.32 22.47
CA MET A 67 -1.25 -13.51 21.71
C MET A 67 -1.94 -13.58 20.34
N MET A 68 -3.25 -13.30 20.28
CA MET A 68 -3.99 -13.23 19.02
C MET A 68 -3.42 -12.13 18.10
N LEU A 69 -3.12 -10.95 18.65
CA LEU A 69 -2.58 -9.83 17.88
C LEU A 69 -1.16 -10.10 17.40
N LYS A 70 -0.26 -10.64 18.23
CA LYS A 70 1.09 -11.02 17.81
C LYS A 70 1.05 -11.99 16.61
N ARG A 71 0.19 -12.99 16.68
CA ARG A 71 -0.03 -13.93 15.58
C ARG A 71 -0.61 -13.25 14.34
N ALA A 72 -1.67 -12.45 14.50
CA ALA A 72 -2.33 -11.76 13.40
C ALA A 72 -1.38 -10.77 12.68
N ARG A 73 -0.52 -10.07 13.43
CA ARG A 73 0.51 -9.17 12.87
C ARG A 73 1.44 -9.92 11.93
N VAL A 74 2.00 -11.05 12.37
CA VAL A 74 2.92 -11.87 11.56
C VAL A 74 2.24 -12.39 10.29
N ILE A 75 1.00 -12.86 10.39
CA ILE A 75 0.21 -13.35 9.25
C ILE A 75 0.03 -12.23 8.21
N ASN A 76 -0.23 -11.01 8.66
CA ASN A 76 -0.50 -9.85 7.80
C ASN A 76 0.76 -9.11 7.32
N LEU A 77 1.98 -9.57 7.63
CA LEU A 77 3.20 -8.91 7.16
C LEU A 77 3.29 -8.97 5.63
N ASN A 78 3.69 -7.87 5.00
CA ASN A 78 4.14 -7.89 3.61
C ASN A 78 5.67 -8.05 3.52
N GLU A 79 6.18 -8.11 2.29
CA GLU A 79 7.60 -8.31 2.01
C GLU A 79 8.49 -7.23 2.64
N ILE A 80 8.14 -5.95 2.47
CA ILE A 80 8.87 -4.81 3.05
C ILE A 80 8.87 -4.92 4.57
N GLU A 81 7.72 -5.20 5.19
CA GLU A 81 7.62 -5.32 6.63
C GLU A 81 8.42 -6.52 7.17
N LEU A 82 8.44 -7.66 6.47
CA LEU A 82 9.29 -8.79 6.82
C LEU A 82 10.78 -8.44 6.74
N TYR A 83 11.18 -7.74 5.68
CA TYR A 83 12.57 -7.33 5.46
C TYR A 83 13.10 -6.48 6.61
N PHE A 84 12.32 -5.47 7.04
CA PHE A 84 12.78 -4.53 8.07
C PHE A 84 12.40 -4.91 9.51
N GLY A 85 11.31 -5.67 9.72
CA GLY A 85 10.79 -6.02 11.04
C GLY A 85 11.22 -7.39 11.57
N GLY A 86 11.73 -8.27 10.70
CA GLY A 86 11.93 -9.70 11.00
C GLY A 86 13.06 -10.07 11.96
N ALA A 87 13.75 -9.13 12.63
CA ALA A 87 14.91 -9.45 13.48
C ALA A 87 14.72 -9.20 14.98
N ASP A 88 13.72 -8.41 15.40
CA ASP A 88 13.49 -8.07 16.81
C ASP A 88 12.12 -8.58 17.28
N PHE A 89 12.06 -9.90 17.41
CA PHE A 89 10.86 -10.72 17.69
C PHE A 89 10.15 -10.36 19.01
N SER A 90 10.84 -9.64 19.90
CA SER A 90 10.33 -9.31 21.23
C SER A 90 9.28 -8.19 21.22
N ASN A 91 9.30 -7.31 20.22
CA ASN A 91 8.47 -6.09 20.15
C ASN A 91 7.75 -5.90 18.81
N LEU A 92 7.04 -6.92 18.32
CA LEU A 92 6.24 -6.87 17.08
C LEU A 92 5.26 -5.67 17.01
N VAL A 93 4.80 -5.14 18.15
CA VAL A 93 3.89 -3.98 18.25
C VAL A 93 4.50 -2.71 17.63
N ASP A 94 5.82 -2.55 17.71
CA ASP A 94 6.49 -1.29 17.39
C ASP A 94 7.08 -1.22 15.97
N PHE A 95 7.09 -2.34 15.24
CA PHE A 95 7.66 -2.44 13.89
C PHE A 95 6.62 -2.38 12.76
N ASN A 96 5.34 -2.58 13.08
CA ASN A 96 4.30 -2.71 12.07
C ASN A 96 3.86 -1.36 11.51
N SER A 97 3.53 -1.35 10.23
CA SER A 97 2.85 -0.20 9.64
C SER A 97 1.47 -0.01 10.28
N PRO A 98 0.90 1.21 10.25
CA PRO A 98 -0.50 1.43 10.65
C PRO A 98 -1.47 0.51 9.92
N ARG A 99 -1.15 0.13 8.68
CA ARG A 99 -1.95 -0.83 7.91
C ARG A 99 -1.87 -2.24 8.47
N ASN A 100 -0.67 -2.78 8.71
CA ASN A 100 -0.54 -4.12 9.29
C ASN A 100 -1.23 -4.21 10.65
N GLU A 101 -1.08 -3.18 11.49
CA GLU A 101 -1.75 -3.13 12.79
C GLU A 101 -3.28 -3.13 12.65
N LEU A 102 -3.81 -2.33 11.71
CA LEU A 102 -5.25 -2.31 11.41
C LEU A 102 -5.74 -3.67 10.91
N GLU A 103 -5.04 -4.30 9.96
CA GLU A 103 -5.38 -5.64 9.43
C GLU A 103 -5.34 -6.73 10.51
N ALA A 104 -4.36 -6.66 11.41
CA ALA A 104 -4.25 -7.58 12.54
C ALA A 104 -5.42 -7.43 13.51
N LEU A 105 -5.76 -6.18 13.89
CA LEU A 105 -6.91 -5.87 14.74
C LEU A 105 -8.22 -6.31 14.08
N HIS A 106 -8.39 -6.11 12.77
CA HIS A 106 -9.54 -6.58 12.01
C HIS A 106 -9.70 -8.09 11.99
N SER A 107 -8.59 -8.79 11.76
CA SER A 107 -8.56 -10.26 11.75
C SER A 107 -9.04 -10.81 13.10
N VAL A 108 -8.56 -10.21 14.20
CA VAL A 108 -8.98 -10.56 15.56
C VAL A 108 -10.45 -10.20 15.80
N LEU A 109 -10.89 -8.99 15.45
CA LEU A 109 -12.26 -8.54 15.65
C LEU A 109 -13.26 -9.43 14.90
N ARG A 110 -12.98 -9.75 13.63
CA ARG A 110 -13.82 -10.63 12.81
C ARG A 110 -13.94 -12.01 13.42
N LEU A 111 -12.85 -12.56 13.92
CA LEU A 111 -12.84 -13.87 14.57
C LEU A 111 -13.73 -13.87 15.82
N ILE A 112 -13.62 -12.85 16.66
CA ILE A 112 -14.46 -12.68 17.86
C ILE A 112 -15.94 -12.52 17.48
N ASP A 113 -16.26 -11.70 16.46
CA ASP A 113 -17.63 -11.46 16.01
C ASP A 113 -18.30 -12.74 15.47
N CYS A 114 -17.54 -13.57 14.74
CA CYS A 114 -17.98 -14.90 14.32
C CYS A 114 -18.29 -15.80 15.53
N SER A 115 -17.39 -15.84 16.53
CA SER A 115 -17.60 -16.63 17.76
C SER A 115 -18.81 -16.17 18.58
N ILE A 116 -19.08 -14.86 18.66
CA ILE A 116 -20.25 -14.32 19.35
C ILE A 116 -21.55 -14.71 18.62
N SER A 117 -21.55 -14.65 17.28
CA SER A 117 -22.73 -14.90 16.44
C SER A 117 -23.17 -16.38 16.43
N ASN A 118 -22.24 -17.32 16.60
CA ASN A 118 -22.52 -18.77 16.60
C ASN A 118 -23.22 -19.29 17.88
N GLY A 119 -23.45 -18.44 18.88
CA GLY A 119 -24.59 -18.60 19.80
C GLY A 119 -24.53 -19.66 20.91
N LYS A 120 -23.39 -20.34 21.17
CA LYS A 120 -23.27 -21.37 22.22
C LYS A 120 -22.36 -21.02 23.40
N VAL A 121 -22.05 -19.74 23.61
CA VAL A 121 -20.91 -19.37 24.46
C VAL A 121 -21.34 -18.90 25.86
N LYS A 122 -20.99 -19.67 26.91
CA LYS A 122 -21.08 -19.22 28.33
C LYS A 122 -20.22 -17.98 28.63
N ASN A 123 -19.20 -17.72 27.81
CA ASN A 123 -18.21 -16.63 27.92
C ASN A 123 -18.56 -15.33 27.16
N LYS A 124 -19.85 -15.06 26.90
CA LYS A 124 -20.25 -13.89 26.11
C LYS A 124 -19.73 -12.56 26.66
N ASN A 125 -19.63 -12.41 27.98
CA ASN A 125 -19.10 -11.20 28.62
C ASN A 125 -17.60 -11.04 28.33
N SER A 126 -16.80 -12.09 28.52
CA SER A 126 -15.35 -12.06 28.23
C SER A 126 -15.05 -11.80 26.75
N LEU A 127 -15.83 -12.40 25.83
CA LEU A 127 -15.72 -12.10 24.40
C LEU A 127 -16.06 -10.64 24.09
N GLN A 128 -17.08 -10.09 24.73
CA GLN A 128 -17.46 -8.68 24.56
C GLN A 128 -16.38 -7.73 25.10
N GLU A 129 -15.72 -8.07 26.22
CA GLU A 129 -14.61 -7.31 26.77
C GLU A 129 -13.42 -7.29 25.81
N ILE A 130 -13.00 -8.44 25.28
CA ILE A 130 -11.94 -8.52 24.26
C ILE A 130 -12.34 -7.73 23.02
N ARG A 131 -13.57 -7.91 22.52
CA ARG A 131 -14.11 -7.17 21.39
C ARG A 131 -14.02 -5.66 21.59
N ASN A 132 -14.46 -5.16 22.75
CA ASN A 132 -14.42 -3.74 23.08
C ASN A 132 -12.98 -3.22 23.16
N ALA A 133 -12.07 -4.00 23.76
CA ALA A 133 -10.65 -3.66 23.79
C ALA A 133 -10.06 -3.57 22.38
N THR A 134 -10.37 -4.53 21.49
CA THR A 134 -9.94 -4.50 20.09
C THR A 134 -10.49 -3.27 19.35
N VAL A 135 -11.78 -2.94 19.52
CA VAL A 135 -12.38 -1.74 18.92
C VAL A 135 -11.72 -0.46 19.41
N ASN A 136 -11.45 -0.35 20.72
CA ASN A 136 -10.74 0.80 21.28
C ASN A 136 -9.33 0.94 20.70
N MET A 137 -8.60 -0.17 20.51
CA MET A 137 -7.28 -0.13 19.87
C MET A 137 -7.35 0.33 18.41
N ILE A 138 -8.40 -0.01 17.66
CA ILE A 138 -8.63 0.48 16.30
C ILE A 138 -8.88 2.00 16.30
N ASP A 139 -9.66 2.49 17.26
CA ASP A 139 -9.97 3.91 17.42
C ASP A 139 -8.72 4.71 17.80
N GLU A 140 -7.93 4.23 18.78
CA GLU A 140 -6.65 4.81 19.18
C GLU A 140 -5.65 4.88 18.00
N LEU A 141 -5.63 3.85 17.15
CA LEU A 141 -4.79 3.83 15.95
C LEU A 141 -5.21 4.92 14.96
N GLY A 142 -6.52 5.09 14.77
CA GLY A 142 -7.10 6.16 13.96
C GLY A 142 -6.76 7.55 14.48
N HIS A 143 -6.79 7.77 15.80
CA HIS A 143 -6.36 9.04 16.39
C HIS A 143 -4.86 9.30 16.26
N LYS A 144 -4.03 8.26 16.33
CA LYS A 144 -2.56 8.37 16.26
C LYS A 144 -2.04 8.61 14.85
N TYR A 145 -2.66 8.00 13.85
CA TYR A 145 -2.22 8.02 12.44
C TYR A 145 -3.27 8.60 11.49
N GLY A 146 -4.34 9.20 12.01
CA GLY A 146 -5.36 9.85 11.20
C GLY A 146 -4.83 11.12 10.52
N GLU A 147 -5.43 11.49 9.40
CA GLU A 147 -5.10 12.71 8.68
C GLU A 147 -6.14 13.79 9.00
N GLU A 148 -5.69 14.88 9.62
CA GLU A 148 -6.53 16.07 9.75
C GLU A 148 -6.72 16.70 8.38
N THR A 149 -7.99 16.90 8.02
CA THR A 149 -8.39 17.41 6.70
C THR A 149 -9.25 18.64 6.87
N LYS A 150 -9.06 19.61 5.97
CA LYS A 150 -9.80 20.87 5.99
C LYS A 150 -10.63 20.97 4.71
N VAL A 151 -11.95 20.91 4.90
CA VAL A 151 -12.93 21.09 3.83
C VAL A 151 -13.02 22.58 3.46
N VAL A 152 -12.94 22.88 2.16
CA VAL A 152 -12.99 24.25 1.64
C VAL A 152 -14.44 24.60 1.30
N GLN A 153 -15.06 25.48 2.11
CA GLN A 153 -16.50 25.78 2.06
C GLN A 153 -16.95 26.49 0.77
N ASP A 154 -16.09 27.27 0.11
CA ASP A 154 -16.45 28.10 -1.06
C ASP A 154 -16.18 27.44 -2.43
N SER A 155 -15.92 26.13 -2.44
CA SER A 155 -15.65 25.37 -3.67
C SER A 155 -16.93 24.74 -4.23
N SER A 156 -17.22 24.95 -5.52
CA SER A 156 -18.38 24.31 -6.17
C SER A 156 -18.05 22.85 -6.53
N CYS A 157 -18.85 21.92 -5.99
CA CYS A 157 -18.85 20.49 -6.31
C CYS A 157 -20.16 20.08 -7.02
N GLU A 158 -20.76 20.98 -7.80
CA GLU A 158 -22.07 20.78 -8.45
C GLU A 158 -22.08 19.55 -9.38
N LYS A 159 -21.00 19.32 -10.13
CA LYS A 159 -20.91 18.18 -11.04
C LYS A 159 -20.87 16.86 -10.27
N GLU A 160 -20.09 16.83 -9.19
CA GLU A 160 -19.96 15.68 -8.30
C GLU A 160 -21.28 15.39 -7.57
N GLU A 161 -22.02 16.42 -7.18
CA GLU A 161 -23.37 16.27 -6.64
C GLU A 161 -24.34 15.69 -7.67
N CYS A 162 -24.33 16.19 -8.91
CA CYS A 162 -25.11 15.63 -10.01
C CYS A 162 -24.78 14.14 -10.25
N LEU A 163 -23.50 13.78 -10.24
CA LEU A 163 -23.05 12.39 -10.35
C LEU A 163 -23.57 11.53 -9.17
N LEU A 164 -23.52 12.06 -7.94
CA LEU A 164 -24.01 11.37 -6.75
C LEU A 164 -25.52 11.13 -6.82
N GLN A 165 -26.30 12.11 -7.30
CA GLN A 165 -27.75 11.98 -7.48
C GLN A 165 -28.10 10.99 -8.60
N TRP A 166 -27.34 11.01 -9.70
CA TRP A 166 -27.46 10.00 -10.75
C TRP A 166 -27.18 8.59 -10.22
N GLY A 167 -26.10 8.42 -9.45
CA GLY A 167 -25.77 7.14 -8.83
C GLY A 167 -26.92 6.65 -7.96
N LYS A 168 -27.43 7.51 -7.05
CA LYS A 168 -28.56 7.17 -6.18
C LYS A 168 -29.82 6.77 -6.94
N SER A 169 -30.11 7.47 -8.03
CA SER A 169 -31.26 7.17 -8.90
C SER A 169 -31.12 5.81 -9.60
N ASN A 170 -29.91 5.27 -9.68
CA ASN A 170 -29.59 3.96 -10.25
C ASN A 170 -29.16 2.93 -9.19
N GLY A 171 -29.55 3.11 -7.92
CA GLY A 171 -29.37 2.11 -6.87
C GLY A 171 -28.07 2.20 -6.07
N LEU A 172 -27.23 3.23 -6.28
CA LEU A 172 -26.07 3.49 -5.41
C LEU A 172 -26.55 3.97 -4.04
N HIS A 173 -26.02 3.35 -2.98
CA HIS A 173 -26.23 3.79 -1.60
C HIS A 173 -24.93 4.36 -1.05
N THR A 174 -25.01 5.51 -0.37
CA THR A 174 -23.83 6.17 0.16
C THR A 174 -24.15 7.02 1.37
N LYS A 175 -23.24 6.96 2.35
CA LYS A 175 -23.20 7.81 3.54
C LYS A 175 -22.20 8.95 3.40
N LEU A 176 -21.68 9.17 2.19
CA LEU A 176 -20.65 10.15 1.88
C LEU A 176 -21.23 11.28 1.02
N GLU A 177 -20.63 12.47 1.14
CA GLU A 177 -20.73 13.58 0.18
C GLU A 177 -19.36 13.87 -0.42
N ILE A 178 -19.35 14.61 -1.54
CA ILE A 178 -18.10 15.01 -2.18
C ILE A 178 -17.88 16.49 -1.89
N ALA A 179 -16.67 16.82 -1.43
CA ALA A 179 -16.26 18.18 -1.17
C ALA A 179 -14.82 18.40 -1.61
N TYR A 180 -14.39 19.67 -1.71
CA TYR A 180 -12.98 19.98 -1.91
C TYR A 180 -12.24 19.99 -0.57
N VAL A 181 -11.15 19.26 -0.51
CA VAL A 181 -10.24 19.16 0.63
C VAL A 181 -8.93 19.85 0.27
N GLU A 182 -8.51 20.78 1.14
CA GLU A 182 -7.28 21.54 0.98
C GLU A 182 -6.09 20.61 0.78
N GLY A 183 -5.40 20.77 -0.36
CA GLY A 183 -4.21 19.99 -0.74
C GLY A 183 -4.45 18.52 -1.11
N ALA A 184 -5.70 18.06 -1.21
CA ALA A 184 -6.04 16.73 -1.75
C ALA A 184 -6.99 16.81 -2.97
N GLY A 185 -7.53 18.00 -3.27
CA GLY A 185 -8.49 18.16 -4.35
C GLY A 185 -9.88 17.70 -3.89
N ARG A 186 -10.56 16.86 -4.66
CA ARG A 186 -11.89 16.36 -4.28
C ARG A 186 -11.74 15.16 -3.37
N GLY A 187 -12.58 15.08 -2.33
CA GLY A 187 -12.57 14.03 -1.34
C GLY A 187 -13.99 13.64 -0.92
N ALA A 188 -14.15 12.41 -0.44
CA ALA A 188 -15.41 11.92 0.09
C ALA A 188 -15.48 12.16 1.61
N ILE A 189 -16.50 12.89 2.06
CA ILE A 189 -16.70 13.30 3.46
C ILE A 189 -17.85 12.51 4.07
N ALA A 190 -17.70 12.03 5.30
CA ALA A 190 -18.76 11.32 6.01
C ALA A 190 -19.87 12.28 6.45
N LYS A 191 -21.13 11.93 6.18
CA LYS A 191 -22.31 12.74 6.56
C LYS A 191 -22.76 12.54 8.00
N GLU A 192 -22.37 11.41 8.56
CA GLU A 192 -22.75 10.93 9.89
C GLU A 192 -21.58 10.12 10.45
N ASP A 193 -21.60 9.87 11.76
CA ASP A 193 -20.60 9.02 12.39
C ASP A 193 -20.75 7.58 11.90
N LEU A 194 -19.71 7.05 11.27
CA LEU A 194 -19.64 5.69 10.75
C LEU A 194 -18.82 4.81 11.68
N LYS A 195 -19.37 3.64 12.00
CA LYS A 195 -18.72 2.64 12.84
C LYS A 195 -18.04 1.58 12.01
N ILE A 196 -17.17 0.80 12.66
CA ILE A 196 -16.57 -0.39 12.08
C ILE A 196 -17.65 -1.32 11.53
N GLY A 197 -17.50 -1.71 10.26
CA GLY A 197 -18.45 -2.57 9.53
C GLY A 197 -19.58 -1.83 8.83
N ASP A 198 -19.82 -0.54 9.12
CA ASP A 198 -20.77 0.26 8.34
C ASP A 198 -20.34 0.34 6.88
N ILE A 199 -21.30 0.39 5.96
CA ILE A 199 -21.02 0.54 4.53
C ILE A 199 -21.02 2.03 4.17
N ALA A 200 -19.85 2.57 3.83
CA ALA A 200 -19.71 3.97 3.41
C ALA A 200 -20.34 4.20 2.03
N LEU A 201 -20.12 3.24 1.13
CA LEU A 201 -20.53 3.27 -0.26
C LEU A 201 -20.88 1.84 -0.70
N GLU A 202 -21.99 1.70 -1.41
CA GLU A 202 -22.43 0.48 -2.06
C GLU A 202 -22.82 0.80 -3.51
N VAL A 203 -22.13 0.18 -4.46
CA VAL A 203 -22.28 0.45 -5.89
C VAL A 203 -22.78 -0.80 -6.61
N PRO A 204 -23.99 -0.78 -7.20
CA PRO A 204 -24.48 -1.88 -8.03
C PRO A 204 -23.51 -2.19 -9.18
N VAL A 205 -23.38 -3.47 -9.55
CA VAL A 205 -22.51 -3.90 -10.66
C VAL A 205 -22.87 -3.21 -11.98
N SER A 206 -24.14 -2.87 -12.20
CA SER A 206 -24.60 -2.10 -13.38
C SER A 206 -23.97 -0.71 -13.51
N LEU A 207 -23.42 -0.15 -12.44
CA LEU A 207 -22.71 1.14 -12.45
C LEU A 207 -21.19 0.99 -12.56
N VAL A 208 -20.67 -0.24 -12.52
CA VAL A 208 -19.23 -0.51 -12.61
C VAL A 208 -18.80 -0.54 -14.08
N ILE A 209 -17.86 0.32 -14.44
CA ILE A 209 -17.28 0.37 -15.78
C ILE A 209 -16.19 -0.71 -15.87
N SER A 210 -16.37 -1.67 -16.76
CA SER A 210 -15.46 -2.81 -16.96
C SER A 210 -15.40 -3.21 -18.43
N GLU A 211 -14.48 -4.12 -18.77
CA GLU A 211 -14.26 -4.63 -20.13
C GLU A 211 -15.54 -5.09 -20.84
N ASN A 212 -16.54 -5.54 -20.07
CA ASN A 212 -17.84 -5.97 -20.59
C ASN A 212 -18.54 -4.90 -21.43
N LEU A 213 -18.35 -3.62 -21.10
CA LEU A 213 -18.93 -2.52 -21.88
C LEU A 213 -18.33 -2.45 -23.29
N VAL A 214 -17.07 -2.84 -23.47
CA VAL A 214 -16.43 -2.85 -24.79
C VAL A 214 -17.05 -3.93 -25.67
N PHE A 215 -17.38 -5.10 -25.10
CA PHE A 215 -17.96 -6.24 -25.82
C PHE A 215 -19.30 -5.94 -26.49
N GLU A 216 -20.01 -4.91 -26.01
CA GLU A 216 -21.30 -4.47 -26.53
C GLU A 216 -21.15 -3.40 -27.65
N THR A 217 -19.92 -2.99 -27.99
CA THR A 217 -19.65 -1.93 -28.98
C THR A 217 -19.21 -2.45 -30.35
N ASP A 218 -19.24 -1.56 -31.33
CA ASP A 218 -18.67 -1.76 -32.67
C ASP A 218 -17.14 -1.93 -32.69
N MET A 219 -16.47 -1.59 -31.58
CA MET A 219 -15.01 -1.71 -31.43
C MET A 219 -14.58 -3.16 -31.22
N PHE A 220 -15.36 -3.95 -30.47
CA PHE A 220 -14.92 -5.28 -30.04
C PHE A 220 -14.61 -6.25 -31.19
N PRO A 221 -15.44 -6.38 -32.26
CA PRO A 221 -15.14 -7.26 -33.39
C PRO A 221 -13.86 -6.91 -34.17
N ILE A 222 -13.31 -5.71 -33.95
CA ILE A 222 -12.05 -5.25 -34.52
C ILE A 222 -10.92 -5.58 -33.54
N LEU A 223 -11.08 -5.18 -32.27
CA LEU A 223 -10.06 -5.35 -31.24
C LEU A 223 -9.78 -6.83 -30.94
N GLU A 224 -10.79 -7.70 -30.91
CA GLU A 224 -10.60 -9.14 -30.64
C GLU A 224 -9.67 -9.85 -31.65
N LYS A 225 -9.48 -9.27 -32.84
CA LYS A 225 -8.62 -9.81 -33.90
C LYS A 225 -7.18 -9.34 -33.80
N ILE A 226 -6.90 -8.36 -32.94
CA ILE A 226 -5.55 -7.84 -32.72
C ILE A 226 -4.84 -8.78 -31.76
N GLU A 227 -3.83 -9.47 -32.25
CA GLU A 227 -3.05 -10.40 -31.43
C GLU A 227 -2.39 -9.67 -30.26
N GLY A 228 -2.59 -10.18 -29.04
CA GLY A 228 -1.94 -9.66 -27.83
C GLY A 228 -2.56 -8.40 -27.22
N ILE A 229 -3.69 -7.90 -27.73
CA ILE A 229 -4.37 -6.76 -27.10
C ILE A 229 -4.94 -7.16 -25.72
N SER A 230 -4.66 -6.36 -24.69
CA SER A 230 -5.20 -6.57 -23.35
C SER A 230 -6.57 -5.93 -23.17
N SER A 231 -7.35 -6.46 -22.22
CA SER A 231 -8.61 -5.85 -21.79
C SER A 231 -8.43 -4.42 -21.30
N GLU A 232 -7.31 -4.13 -20.63
CA GLU A 232 -6.94 -2.79 -20.21
C GLU A 232 -6.81 -1.85 -21.42
N THR A 233 -6.09 -2.25 -22.47
CA THR A 233 -5.94 -1.44 -23.68
C THR A 233 -7.28 -1.22 -24.39
N MET A 234 -8.15 -2.25 -24.42
CA MET A 234 -9.52 -2.09 -24.95
C MET A 234 -10.32 -1.03 -24.17
N LEU A 235 -10.18 -1.01 -22.85
CA LEU A 235 -10.84 -0.04 -21.97
C LEU A 235 -10.31 1.39 -22.15
N LEU A 236 -9.00 1.55 -22.39
CA LEU A 236 -8.41 2.84 -22.77
C LEU A 236 -9.08 3.38 -24.03
N LEU A 237 -9.10 2.57 -25.10
CA LEU A 237 -9.68 2.96 -26.39
C LEU A 237 -11.17 3.29 -26.28
N TRP A 238 -11.92 2.50 -25.50
CA TRP A 238 -13.34 2.74 -25.25
C TRP A 238 -13.54 4.07 -24.53
N SER A 239 -12.76 4.34 -23.49
CA SER A 239 -12.87 5.57 -22.68
C SER A 239 -12.58 6.82 -23.48
N MET A 240 -11.63 6.75 -24.42
CA MET A 240 -11.31 7.84 -25.34
C MET A 240 -12.51 8.24 -26.21
N LYS A 241 -13.25 7.26 -26.76
CA LYS A 241 -14.47 7.52 -27.54
C LYS A 241 -15.65 7.92 -26.65
N GLU A 242 -15.86 7.20 -25.55
CA GLU A 242 -17.04 7.33 -24.71
C GLU A 242 -17.11 8.69 -23.99
N LYS A 243 -15.98 9.29 -23.63
CA LYS A 243 -15.93 10.66 -23.07
C LYS A 243 -16.62 11.70 -23.96
N HIS A 244 -16.63 11.50 -25.28
CA HIS A 244 -17.25 12.41 -26.25
C HIS A 244 -18.68 12.01 -26.63
N ASN A 245 -19.18 10.88 -26.12
CA ASN A 245 -20.52 10.38 -26.39
C ASN A 245 -21.55 11.10 -25.49
N SER A 246 -22.33 12.01 -26.09
CA SER A 246 -23.36 12.77 -25.36
C SER A 246 -24.52 11.91 -24.85
N ASN A 247 -24.70 10.71 -25.40
CA ASN A 247 -25.72 9.74 -24.99
C ASN A 247 -25.16 8.65 -24.07
N SER A 248 -23.92 8.77 -23.60
CA SER A 248 -23.32 7.80 -22.68
C SER A 248 -24.12 7.70 -21.39
N ASN A 249 -24.35 6.47 -20.92
CA ASN A 249 -24.88 6.22 -19.58
C ASN A 249 -23.96 6.78 -18.48
N PHE A 250 -22.67 6.91 -18.78
CA PHE A 250 -21.63 7.38 -17.87
C PHE A 250 -21.23 8.84 -18.12
N LYS A 251 -22.02 9.59 -18.89
CA LYS A 251 -21.73 10.99 -19.23
C LYS A 251 -21.42 11.84 -17.98
N LEU A 252 -22.23 11.73 -16.93
CA LEU A 252 -22.02 12.50 -15.70
C LEU A 252 -20.72 12.13 -14.99
N TYR A 253 -20.26 10.88 -15.10
CA TYR A 253 -18.96 10.47 -14.58
C TYR A 253 -17.83 11.13 -15.37
N PHE A 254 -17.85 11.03 -16.71
CA PHE A 254 -16.85 11.67 -17.56
C PHE A 254 -16.82 13.20 -17.41
N ASP A 255 -17.97 13.84 -17.21
CA ASP A 255 -18.06 15.30 -17.01
C ASP A 255 -17.42 15.77 -15.68
N THR A 256 -17.30 14.88 -14.68
CA THR A 256 -16.59 15.13 -13.41
C THR A 256 -15.09 14.89 -13.50
N LEU A 257 -14.60 14.14 -14.48
CA LEU A 257 -13.16 13.87 -14.59
C LEU A 257 -12.38 15.14 -14.92
N PRO A 258 -11.13 15.25 -14.46
CA PRO A 258 -10.30 16.40 -14.80
C PRO A 258 -9.97 16.39 -16.30
N ALA A 259 -9.82 17.57 -16.88
CA ALA A 259 -9.41 17.70 -18.27
C ALA A 259 -7.97 17.23 -18.49
N VAL A 260 -7.13 17.37 -17.47
CA VAL A 260 -5.72 16.95 -17.43
C VAL A 260 -5.45 16.32 -16.06
N PHE A 261 -4.74 15.20 -16.02
CA PHE A 261 -4.28 14.62 -14.77
C PHE A 261 -2.89 15.15 -14.42
N ASN A 262 -2.65 15.31 -13.11
CA ASN A 262 -1.40 15.81 -12.60
C ASN A 262 -0.53 14.65 -12.11
N THR A 263 -0.16 13.71 -12.99
CA THR A 263 0.69 12.55 -12.63
C THR A 263 2.15 12.71 -13.08
N GLY A 264 3.04 11.85 -12.58
CA GLY A 264 4.43 11.78 -13.05
C GLY A 264 4.57 11.57 -14.55
N LEU A 265 3.60 10.89 -15.19
CA LEU A 265 3.61 10.69 -16.64
C LEU A 265 3.45 12.01 -17.42
N SER A 266 2.79 12.99 -16.81
CA SER A 266 2.58 14.35 -17.34
C SER A 266 3.64 15.37 -16.93
N PHE A 267 4.72 14.95 -16.24
CA PHE A 267 5.80 15.85 -15.84
C PHE A 267 6.46 16.53 -17.05
N GLY A 268 6.61 17.86 -16.94
CA GLY A 268 7.36 18.66 -17.89
C GLY A 268 8.88 18.51 -17.72
N VAL A 269 9.63 19.07 -18.66
CA VAL A 269 11.10 18.96 -18.71
C VAL A 269 11.76 19.44 -17.42
N ASN A 270 11.27 20.54 -16.82
CA ASN A 270 11.84 21.07 -15.58
C ASN A 270 11.62 20.13 -14.39
N ALA A 271 10.47 19.46 -14.31
CA ALA A 271 10.19 18.50 -13.25
C ALA A 271 11.05 17.23 -13.41
N ILE A 272 11.24 16.78 -14.65
CA ILE A 272 12.18 15.69 -14.98
C ILE A 272 13.61 16.06 -14.58
N MET A 273 14.07 17.29 -14.88
CA MET A 273 15.39 17.76 -14.45
C MET A 273 15.52 17.85 -12.93
N ALA A 274 14.46 18.24 -12.21
CA ALA A 274 14.48 18.29 -10.75
C ALA A 274 14.69 16.89 -10.13
N LEU A 275 14.28 15.81 -10.80
CA LEU A 275 14.47 14.42 -10.35
C LEU A 275 15.89 13.88 -10.60
N ASP A 276 16.81 14.66 -11.18
CA ASP A 276 18.18 14.23 -11.46
C ASP A 276 18.88 13.63 -10.24
N GLY A 277 19.61 12.53 -10.45
CA GLY A 277 20.23 11.75 -9.38
C GLY A 277 19.30 10.82 -8.60
N THR A 278 17.98 10.80 -8.87
CA THR A 278 17.03 9.85 -8.28
C THR A 278 16.68 8.72 -9.25
N ILE A 279 16.39 7.52 -8.72
CA ILE A 279 15.93 6.36 -9.51
C ILE A 279 14.60 6.68 -10.25
N LEU A 280 13.74 7.49 -9.63
CA LEU A 280 12.43 7.86 -10.20
C LEU A 280 12.54 8.56 -11.55
N LEU A 281 13.63 9.27 -11.81
CA LEU A 281 13.88 9.87 -13.13
C LEU A 281 13.82 8.82 -14.23
N GLU A 282 14.59 7.74 -14.07
CA GLU A 282 14.67 6.65 -15.05
C GLU A 282 13.32 5.92 -15.15
N GLU A 283 12.66 5.66 -14.03
CA GLU A 283 11.34 5.01 -14.00
C GLU A 283 10.29 5.79 -14.80
N ILE A 284 10.22 7.12 -14.63
CA ILE A 284 9.26 7.96 -15.36
C ILE A 284 9.60 8.03 -16.85
N VAL A 285 10.88 8.17 -17.21
CA VAL A 285 11.30 8.21 -18.62
C VAL A 285 10.94 6.90 -19.31
N GLN A 286 11.28 5.75 -18.70
CA GLN A 286 10.94 4.43 -19.24
C GLN A 286 9.42 4.23 -19.37
N ALA A 287 8.65 4.65 -18.37
CA ALA A 287 7.19 4.56 -18.43
C ALA A 287 6.61 5.40 -19.59
N LYS A 288 7.11 6.62 -19.80
CA LYS A 288 6.67 7.50 -20.90
C LYS A 288 7.06 6.94 -22.26
N GLU A 289 8.27 6.42 -22.42
CA GLU A 289 8.73 5.75 -23.64
C GLU A 289 7.89 4.50 -23.95
N HIS A 290 7.59 3.70 -22.92
CA HIS A 290 6.74 2.52 -23.06
C HIS A 290 5.34 2.87 -23.59
N LEU A 291 4.69 3.88 -23.00
CA LEU A 291 3.40 4.36 -23.49
C LEU A 291 3.47 4.92 -24.91
N ARG A 292 4.55 5.65 -25.23
CA ARG A 292 4.75 6.20 -26.57
C ARG A 292 4.87 5.10 -27.62
N ASN A 293 5.65 4.08 -27.33
CA ASN A 293 5.81 2.91 -28.20
C ASN A 293 4.49 2.15 -28.39
N GLN A 294 3.69 1.97 -27.34
CA GLN A 294 2.36 1.37 -27.45
C GLN A 294 1.44 2.17 -28.37
N TYR A 295 1.41 3.49 -28.21
CA TYR A 295 0.59 4.37 -29.04
C TYR A 295 0.99 4.27 -30.53
N GLU A 296 2.29 4.40 -30.82
CA GLU A 296 2.80 4.41 -32.20
C GLU A 296 2.62 3.07 -32.91
N GLN A 297 2.58 1.95 -32.19
CA GLN A 297 2.33 0.63 -32.77
C GLN A 297 0.85 0.37 -33.04
N LEU A 298 -0.04 0.79 -32.14
CA LEU A 298 -1.45 0.40 -32.18
C LEU A 298 -2.31 1.37 -33.00
N PHE A 299 -2.15 2.67 -32.79
CA PHE A 299 -3.12 3.66 -33.24
C PHE A 299 -3.14 3.86 -34.77
N PRO A 300 -1.98 3.93 -35.47
CA PRO A 300 -1.98 4.02 -36.94
C PRO A 300 -2.77 2.90 -37.61
N VAL A 301 -2.62 1.67 -37.12
CA VAL A 301 -3.33 0.51 -37.67
C VAL A 301 -4.85 0.63 -37.47
N LEU A 302 -5.29 1.18 -36.33
CA LEU A 302 -6.71 1.34 -36.03
C LEU A 302 -7.38 2.37 -36.93
N TYR A 303 -6.86 3.60 -37.00
CA TYR A 303 -7.54 4.66 -37.74
C TYR A 303 -7.34 4.56 -39.26
N GLU A 304 -6.28 3.93 -39.77
CA GLU A 304 -6.10 3.72 -41.21
C GLU A 304 -7.07 2.65 -41.77
N ASN A 305 -7.30 1.57 -41.00
CA ASN A 305 -8.14 0.46 -41.45
C ASN A 305 -9.61 0.61 -41.04
N TYR A 306 -9.90 1.35 -39.96
CA TYR A 306 -11.23 1.45 -39.37
C TYR A 306 -11.60 2.89 -38.92
N PRO A 307 -11.48 3.91 -39.80
CA PRO A 307 -11.68 5.31 -39.44
C PRO A 307 -13.10 5.63 -38.94
N ASP A 308 -14.12 4.87 -39.35
CA ASP A 308 -15.50 5.06 -38.88
C ASP A 308 -15.68 4.70 -37.40
N VAL A 309 -14.91 3.72 -36.91
CA VAL A 309 -14.96 3.25 -35.51
C VAL A 309 -13.92 3.99 -34.66
N PHE A 310 -12.75 4.27 -35.24
CA PHE A 310 -11.60 4.92 -34.61
C PHE A 310 -11.23 6.25 -35.31
N PRO A 311 -12.08 7.29 -35.22
CA PRO A 311 -11.81 8.60 -35.84
C PRO A 311 -10.53 9.25 -35.29
N PRO A 312 -9.53 9.61 -36.13
CA PRO A 312 -8.23 10.10 -35.68
C PRO A 312 -8.27 11.25 -34.67
N GLU A 313 -9.31 12.08 -34.71
CA GLU A 313 -9.48 13.25 -33.85
C GLU A 313 -9.74 12.88 -32.38
N LEU A 314 -10.28 11.68 -32.12
CA LEU A 314 -10.52 11.16 -30.77
C LEU A 314 -9.36 10.30 -30.26
N TYR A 315 -8.46 9.90 -31.17
CA TYR A 315 -7.40 8.93 -30.90
C TYR A 315 -6.01 9.55 -31.03
N THR A 316 -5.83 10.77 -30.51
CA THR A 316 -4.53 11.46 -30.44
C THR A 316 -3.68 10.98 -29.27
N TRP A 317 -2.39 11.33 -29.27
CA TRP A 317 -1.47 11.03 -28.18
C TRP A 317 -1.97 11.59 -26.84
N GLU A 318 -2.49 12.81 -26.84
CA GLU A 318 -2.99 13.49 -25.65
C GLU A 318 -4.23 12.78 -25.07
N GLN A 319 -5.14 12.31 -25.93
CA GLN A 319 -6.31 11.54 -25.49
C GLN A 319 -5.92 10.16 -24.98
N PHE A 320 -4.90 9.52 -25.60
CA PHE A 320 -4.38 8.25 -25.12
C PHE A 320 -3.71 8.39 -23.76
N LEU A 321 -2.83 9.38 -23.57
CA LEU A 321 -2.20 9.64 -22.29
C LEU A 321 -3.24 9.98 -21.21
N TRP A 322 -4.24 10.80 -21.53
CA TRP A 322 -5.35 11.10 -20.62
C TRP A 322 -6.12 9.83 -20.20
N ALA A 323 -6.37 8.90 -21.14
CA ALA A 323 -7.03 7.65 -20.83
C ALA A 323 -6.15 6.76 -19.94
N CYS A 324 -4.84 6.66 -20.23
CA CYS A 324 -3.89 5.94 -19.38
C CYS A 324 -3.91 6.48 -17.95
N GLU A 325 -3.79 7.80 -17.78
CA GLU A 325 -3.78 8.44 -16.46
C GLU A 325 -5.11 8.26 -15.72
N LEU A 326 -6.25 8.31 -16.42
CA LEU A 326 -7.56 7.98 -15.84
C LEU A 326 -7.55 6.57 -15.24
N TRP A 327 -7.16 5.57 -16.03
CA TRP A 327 -7.21 4.19 -15.57
C TRP A 327 -6.15 3.88 -14.51
N TYR A 328 -4.96 4.46 -14.59
CA TYR A 328 -3.92 4.27 -13.58
C TYR A 328 -4.26 4.91 -12.24
N SER A 329 -4.91 6.08 -12.23
CA SER A 329 -5.22 6.82 -11.01
C SER A 329 -6.59 6.49 -10.38
N ASN A 330 -7.54 5.96 -11.16
CA ASN A 330 -8.91 5.74 -10.68
C ASN A 330 -9.42 4.30 -10.76
N SER A 331 -8.68 3.36 -11.37
CA SER A 331 -9.17 1.98 -11.48
C SER A 331 -8.99 1.17 -10.20
N MET A 332 -9.87 0.19 -10.02
CA MET A 332 -9.86 -0.76 -8.93
C MET A 332 -9.95 -2.18 -9.50
N LYS A 333 -9.25 -3.14 -8.89
CA LYS A 333 -9.39 -4.55 -9.26
C LYS A 333 -10.54 -5.18 -8.48
N ILE A 334 -11.57 -5.62 -9.19
CA ILE A 334 -12.80 -6.18 -8.62
C ILE A 334 -12.94 -7.64 -9.02
N MET A 335 -13.12 -8.51 -8.02
CA MET A 335 -13.48 -9.91 -8.21
C MET A 335 -14.99 -10.02 -8.41
N PHE A 336 -15.40 -10.45 -9.60
CA PHE A 336 -16.80 -10.64 -9.95
C PHE A 336 -17.32 -11.99 -9.47
N SER A 337 -18.65 -12.15 -9.51
CA SER A 337 -19.36 -13.38 -9.10
C SER A 337 -18.98 -14.61 -9.93
N ASP A 338 -18.41 -14.42 -11.13
CA ASP A 338 -17.87 -15.48 -11.98
C ASP A 338 -16.43 -15.90 -11.60
N GLY A 339 -15.87 -15.33 -10.53
CA GLY A 339 -14.52 -15.58 -10.06
C GLY A 339 -13.42 -14.86 -10.83
N LYS A 340 -13.76 -14.04 -11.84
CA LYS A 340 -12.76 -13.29 -12.62
C LYS A 340 -12.43 -11.97 -11.95
N LEU A 341 -11.14 -11.67 -11.86
CA LEU A 341 -10.63 -10.38 -11.43
C LEU A 341 -10.58 -9.45 -12.64
N ARG A 342 -11.25 -8.29 -12.56
CA ARG A 342 -11.26 -7.28 -13.64
C ARG A 342 -10.79 -5.93 -13.13
N THR A 343 -10.13 -5.18 -13.99
CA THR A 343 -9.81 -3.76 -13.76
C THR A 343 -11.04 -2.93 -14.10
N CYS A 344 -11.49 -2.08 -13.18
CA CYS A 344 -12.76 -1.36 -13.29
C CYS A 344 -12.65 0.09 -12.85
N LEU A 345 -13.41 0.99 -13.48
CA LEU A 345 -13.71 2.30 -12.88
C LEU A 345 -15.03 2.20 -12.13
N ILE A 346 -15.04 2.70 -10.89
CA ILE A 346 -16.25 2.71 -10.06
C ILE A 346 -16.63 4.18 -9.85
N PRO A 347 -17.68 4.68 -10.54
CA PRO A 347 -18.19 6.03 -10.34
C PRO A 347 -18.43 6.32 -8.85
N VAL A 348 -18.16 7.55 -8.42
CA VAL A 348 -18.19 8.02 -7.01
C VAL A 348 -17.07 7.45 -6.13
N ALA A 349 -16.70 6.17 -6.24
CA ALA A 349 -15.63 5.60 -5.42
C ALA A 349 -14.25 6.23 -5.71
N GLY A 350 -14.06 6.78 -6.91
CA GLY A 350 -12.85 7.53 -7.28
C GLY A 350 -12.59 8.82 -6.48
N PHE A 351 -13.53 9.28 -5.63
CA PHE A 351 -13.33 10.43 -4.72
C PHE A 351 -12.86 10.04 -3.32
N LEU A 352 -12.81 8.75 -2.99
CA LEU A 352 -12.21 8.31 -1.74
C LEU A 352 -10.69 8.40 -1.90
N ASN A 353 -10.04 9.30 -1.15
CA ASN A 353 -8.60 9.51 -1.26
C ASN A 353 -7.80 8.43 -0.52
N HIS A 354 -6.49 8.38 -0.78
CA HIS A 354 -5.56 7.49 -0.09
C HIS A 354 -5.18 7.98 1.31
N SER A 355 -4.93 7.05 2.22
CA SER A 355 -4.20 7.30 3.47
C SER A 355 -3.35 6.08 3.87
N THR A 356 -2.28 6.34 4.62
CA THR A 356 -1.45 5.33 5.31
C THR A 356 -2.23 4.62 6.43
N CYS A 357 -3.26 5.25 6.99
CA CYS A 357 -4.20 4.67 7.95
C CYS A 357 -5.66 4.87 7.45
N PRO A 358 -6.08 4.15 6.40
CA PRO A 358 -7.34 4.40 5.74
C PRO A 358 -8.55 3.89 6.55
N HIS A 359 -9.71 4.43 6.22
CA HIS A 359 -10.99 4.02 6.79
C HIS A 359 -11.49 2.73 6.16
N ILE A 360 -11.23 2.49 4.88
CA ILE A 360 -11.66 1.32 4.13
C ILE A 360 -10.41 0.56 3.66
N THR A 361 -10.22 -0.66 4.14
CA THR A 361 -9.15 -1.56 3.66
C THR A 361 -9.66 -2.77 2.87
N HIS A 362 -10.90 -3.19 3.13
CA HIS A 362 -11.49 -4.38 2.55
C HIS A 362 -12.55 -4.04 1.52
N TYR A 363 -12.15 -3.94 0.26
CA TYR A 363 -13.04 -3.80 -0.89
C TYR A 363 -12.52 -4.68 -2.04
N GLY A 364 -13.16 -4.62 -3.21
CA GLY A 364 -12.63 -5.31 -4.40
C GLY A 364 -13.28 -6.65 -4.71
N LYS A 365 -14.47 -6.91 -4.18
CA LYS A 365 -15.28 -8.08 -4.56
C LYS A 365 -16.75 -7.71 -4.63
N VAL A 366 -17.45 -8.29 -5.60
CA VAL A 366 -18.91 -8.21 -5.71
C VAL A 366 -19.55 -9.09 -4.63
N ASP A 367 -20.48 -8.53 -3.88
CA ASP A 367 -21.38 -9.28 -3.01
C ASP A 367 -22.43 -9.98 -3.88
N PRO A 368 -22.45 -11.32 -3.95
CA PRO A 368 -23.40 -12.05 -4.79
C PRO A 368 -24.85 -11.93 -4.33
N LEU A 369 -25.10 -11.53 -3.07
CA LEU A 369 -26.46 -11.38 -2.55
C LEU A 369 -27.13 -10.08 -3.02
N THR A 370 -26.35 -9.02 -3.12
CA THR A 370 -26.82 -7.68 -3.50
C THR A 370 -26.40 -7.25 -4.91
N ASP A 371 -25.57 -8.05 -5.58
CA ASP A 371 -24.95 -7.76 -6.89
C ASP A 371 -24.31 -6.36 -6.91
N SER A 372 -23.54 -6.06 -5.86
CA SER A 372 -22.94 -4.75 -5.60
C SER A 372 -21.53 -4.86 -5.03
N VAL A 373 -20.72 -3.82 -5.26
CA VAL A 373 -19.41 -3.64 -4.62
C VAL A 373 -19.61 -2.78 -3.38
N LYS A 374 -19.17 -3.27 -2.22
CA LYS A 374 -19.31 -2.61 -0.92
C LYS A 374 -17.97 -2.09 -0.41
N PHE A 375 -18.02 -0.95 0.27
CA PHE A 375 -16.88 -0.28 0.89
C PHE A 375 -17.12 -0.19 2.41
N PRO A 376 -16.92 -1.29 3.15
CA PRO A 376 -17.08 -1.33 4.61
C PRO A 376 -15.95 -0.60 5.35
N LEU A 377 -16.31 0.03 6.45
CA LEU A 377 -15.38 0.72 7.35
C LEU A 377 -14.56 -0.32 8.14
N SER A 378 -13.25 -0.23 8.00
CA SER A 378 -12.28 -0.89 8.85
C SER A 378 -12.14 -0.12 10.18
N ARG A 379 -11.92 1.18 10.16
CA ARG A 379 -11.93 2.01 11.38
C ARG A 379 -13.09 3.03 11.37
N PRO A 380 -13.52 3.57 12.53
CA PRO A 380 -14.54 4.60 12.58
C PRO A 380 -14.17 5.84 11.75
N CYS A 381 -15.18 6.53 11.21
CA CYS A 381 -15.05 7.80 10.48
C CYS A 381 -16.11 8.76 11.01
N ASN A 382 -15.71 9.92 11.54
CA ASN A 382 -16.64 10.85 12.17
C ASN A 382 -17.35 11.72 11.13
N ALA A 383 -18.55 12.23 11.47
CA ALA A 383 -19.25 13.19 10.62
C ALA A 383 -18.35 14.41 10.32
N GLY A 384 -18.27 14.80 9.05
CA GLY A 384 -17.41 15.88 8.57
C GLY A 384 -15.94 15.49 8.33
N GLU A 385 -15.52 14.28 8.69
CA GLU A 385 -14.20 13.74 8.38
C GLU A 385 -14.13 13.22 6.94
N GLN A 386 -12.98 13.36 6.29
CA GLN A 386 -12.73 12.69 5.03
C GLN A 386 -12.59 11.18 5.24
N CYS A 387 -13.42 10.42 4.53
CA CYS A 387 -13.32 8.97 4.45
C CYS A 387 -12.24 8.58 3.43
N PHE A 388 -11.32 7.70 3.83
CA PHE A 388 -10.14 7.33 3.05
C PHE A 388 -10.18 5.84 2.71
N LEU A 389 -9.66 5.47 1.54
CA LEU A 389 -9.48 4.07 1.14
C LEU A 389 -7.99 3.76 0.90
N THR A 390 -7.61 2.48 0.94
CA THR A 390 -6.27 2.05 0.53
C THR A 390 -6.14 1.96 -0.99
N TYR A 391 -5.25 2.70 -1.64
CA TYR A 391 -4.93 2.42 -3.05
C TYR A 391 -4.06 1.16 -3.20
N GLY A 392 -3.27 0.87 -2.17
CA GLY A 392 -2.31 -0.23 -2.14
C GLY A 392 -1.15 0.08 -1.20
N ASN A 393 -0.22 -0.86 -1.06
CA ASN A 393 1.01 -0.72 -0.28
C ASN A 393 2.07 -0.09 -1.18
N PHE A 394 1.77 1.09 -1.72
CA PHE A 394 2.58 1.73 -2.75
C PHE A 394 3.61 2.68 -2.13
N SER A 395 4.80 2.70 -2.72
CA SER A 395 5.82 3.70 -2.44
C SER A 395 5.36 5.08 -2.91
N SER A 396 5.99 6.11 -2.36
CA SER A 396 5.79 7.49 -2.81
C SER A 396 6.21 7.68 -4.27
N SER A 397 7.17 6.92 -4.80
CA SER A 397 7.50 6.93 -6.24
C SER A 397 6.33 6.46 -7.09
N HIS A 398 5.69 5.36 -6.71
CA HIS A 398 4.52 4.83 -7.42
C HIS A 398 3.31 5.78 -7.33
N LEU A 399 3.03 6.31 -6.12
CA LEU A 399 1.92 7.25 -5.92
C LEU A 399 2.13 8.55 -6.70
N LEU A 400 3.35 9.07 -6.75
CA LEU A 400 3.68 10.24 -7.57
C LEU A 400 3.48 9.93 -9.06
N THR A 401 4.03 8.81 -9.55
CA THR A 401 4.01 8.46 -10.97
C THR A 401 2.60 8.24 -11.50
N PHE A 402 1.75 7.51 -10.77
CA PHE A 402 0.44 7.05 -11.29
C PHE A 402 -0.77 7.76 -10.68
N TYR A 403 -0.61 8.41 -9.52
CA TYR A 403 -1.71 9.10 -8.82
C TYR A 403 -1.45 10.60 -8.64
N GLY A 404 -0.21 11.08 -8.82
CA GLY A 404 0.08 12.50 -8.83
C GLY A 404 0.20 13.17 -7.46
N PHE A 405 0.55 12.43 -6.41
CA PHE A 405 0.73 13.00 -5.08
C PHE A 405 1.77 12.24 -4.25
N LEU A 406 2.26 12.90 -3.19
CA LEU A 406 3.06 12.28 -2.13
C LEU A 406 2.21 12.21 -0.84
N PRO A 407 2.26 11.10 -0.09
CA PRO A 407 1.61 11.02 1.21
C PRO A 407 2.10 12.11 2.16
N ARG A 408 1.17 12.71 2.91
CA ARG A 408 1.50 13.74 3.93
C ARG A 408 2.25 13.14 5.11
N GLN A 409 1.85 11.95 5.50
CA GLN A 409 2.49 11.20 6.57
C GLN A 409 3.67 10.41 6.03
N LYS A 410 4.58 10.03 6.93
CA LYS A 410 5.70 9.14 6.59
C LYS A 410 5.16 7.82 6.05
N ASN A 411 5.43 7.52 4.78
CA ASN A 411 4.99 6.30 4.15
C ASN A 411 5.96 5.15 4.48
N PRO A 412 5.50 4.07 5.16
CA PRO A 412 6.36 2.94 5.52
C PRO A 412 6.85 2.11 4.32
N TYR A 413 6.28 2.34 3.14
CA TYR A 413 6.64 1.67 1.89
C TYR A 413 7.69 2.44 1.07
N ASP A 414 8.20 3.57 1.59
CA ASP A 414 9.29 4.30 0.97
C ASP A 414 10.63 3.59 1.24
N VAL A 415 11.14 2.95 0.19
CA VAL A 415 12.41 2.23 0.19
C VAL A 415 13.28 2.71 -0.97
N ILE A 416 14.60 2.62 -0.80
CA ILE A 416 15.59 2.77 -1.86
C ILE A 416 16.15 1.38 -2.12
N PRO A 417 15.87 0.77 -3.29
CA PRO A 417 16.50 -0.49 -3.65
C PRO A 417 18.01 -0.28 -3.85
N LEU A 418 18.80 -1.28 -3.47
CA LEU A 418 20.24 -1.30 -3.64
C LEU A 418 20.61 -2.41 -4.61
N ASP A 419 21.38 -2.06 -5.63
CA ASP A 419 22.04 -3.02 -6.51
C ASP A 419 23.42 -3.33 -5.93
N ILE A 420 23.59 -4.54 -5.38
CA ILE A 420 24.83 -4.97 -4.71
C ILE A 420 25.39 -6.16 -5.49
N ASP A 421 26.34 -5.88 -6.36
CA ASP A 421 27.13 -6.91 -7.05
C ASP A 421 28.11 -7.55 -6.06
N ILE A 422 27.91 -8.84 -5.75
CA ILE A 422 28.97 -9.65 -5.13
C ILE A 422 29.42 -10.71 -6.13
N ALA A 423 30.74 -10.74 -6.38
CA ALA A 423 31.39 -11.82 -7.09
C ALA A 423 31.05 -13.14 -6.40
N GLN A 424 30.29 -14.01 -7.08
CA GLN A 424 30.01 -15.36 -6.60
C GLN A 424 31.35 -16.11 -6.53
N ASP A 425 31.90 -16.31 -5.34
CA ASP A 425 32.92 -17.34 -5.14
C ASP A 425 32.22 -18.71 -5.23
N GLU A 426 32.60 -19.50 -6.24
CA GLU A 426 32.04 -20.82 -6.57
C GLU A 426 32.31 -21.92 -5.50
N ASP A 427 32.91 -21.59 -4.35
CA ASP A 427 33.50 -22.58 -3.42
C ASP A 427 32.88 -22.56 -1.99
N CYS A 428 31.58 -22.36 -1.84
CA CYS A 428 30.92 -22.56 -0.53
C CYS A 428 29.64 -23.41 -0.61
N GLU A 429 29.80 -24.71 -0.84
CA GLU A 429 28.71 -25.70 -0.77
C GLU A 429 28.31 -26.12 0.66
N ASP A 430 28.85 -25.50 1.72
CA ASP A 430 28.56 -25.92 3.11
C ASP A 430 28.45 -24.75 4.09
N ALA A 431 27.37 -23.97 3.97
CA ALA A 431 26.87 -23.12 5.05
C ALA A 431 25.35 -23.03 4.97
N GLY A 432 24.67 -23.95 5.66
CA GLY A 432 23.22 -23.88 5.86
C GLY A 432 22.81 -22.53 6.47
N ARG A 433 22.26 -21.65 5.62
CA ARG A 433 21.42 -20.46 5.84
C ARG A 433 21.70 -19.47 4.70
N MET A 434 21.13 -19.76 3.53
CA MET A 434 21.03 -18.78 2.44
C MET A 434 20.55 -17.44 3.00
N SER A 435 21.03 -16.35 2.43
CA SER A 435 20.34 -15.07 2.58
C SER A 435 19.02 -15.31 1.87
N ASP A 436 17.89 -15.39 2.57
CA ASP A 436 16.59 -15.59 1.90
C ASP A 436 16.20 -14.36 1.05
N TRP A 437 17.08 -13.38 0.90
CA TRP A 437 16.88 -12.13 0.18
C TRP A 437 17.97 -11.98 -0.88
N ASP A 438 17.55 -11.94 -2.14
CA ASP A 438 18.41 -11.72 -3.31
C ASP A 438 18.50 -10.22 -3.67
N SER A 439 17.57 -9.41 -3.17
CA SER A 439 17.54 -7.96 -3.33
C SER A 439 17.62 -7.28 -1.97
N HIS A 440 18.34 -6.16 -1.94
CA HIS A 440 18.53 -5.38 -0.74
C HIS A 440 17.94 -3.98 -0.89
N MET A 441 17.56 -3.40 0.23
CA MET A 441 16.89 -2.10 0.25
C MET A 441 17.14 -1.40 1.58
N VAL A 442 17.02 -0.07 1.56
CA VAL A 442 17.06 0.77 2.75
C VAL A 442 15.81 1.61 2.87
N ARG A 443 15.50 2.03 4.08
CA ARG A 443 14.40 2.96 4.39
C ARG A 443 14.86 3.97 5.41
N GLY A 444 14.07 5.03 5.60
CA GLY A 444 14.34 6.02 6.64
C GLY A 444 14.49 5.38 8.02
N THR A 445 15.61 5.63 8.70
CA THR A 445 15.96 4.96 9.97
C THR A 445 15.04 5.38 11.13
N TRP A 446 14.26 6.44 10.96
CA TRP A 446 13.19 6.85 11.89
C TRP A 446 12.05 5.83 12.04
N PHE A 447 12.00 4.78 11.21
CA PHE A 447 11.10 3.64 11.39
C PHE A 447 11.71 2.49 12.19
N SER A 448 13.02 2.53 12.47
CA SER A 448 13.68 1.55 13.33
C SER A 448 13.78 2.08 14.76
N ARG A 449 13.54 1.20 15.73
CA ARG A 449 13.77 1.50 17.16
C ARG A 449 14.97 0.76 17.73
N ASN A 450 15.51 -0.22 17.00
CA ASN A 450 16.66 -1.00 17.46
C ASN A 450 17.97 -0.35 16.97
N ASN A 451 18.47 0.58 17.79
CA ASN A 451 19.77 1.23 17.61
C ASN A 451 20.89 0.51 18.38
N GLY A 452 20.64 -0.72 18.83
CA GLY A 452 21.62 -1.51 19.56
C GLY A 452 22.79 -1.93 18.68
N ILE A 453 23.86 -2.40 19.33
CA ILE A 453 25.01 -3.00 18.65
C ILE A 453 24.52 -4.13 17.76
N PHE A 454 25.12 -4.24 16.56
CA PHE A 454 24.73 -5.13 15.47
C PHE A 454 23.43 -4.76 14.73
N ASN A 455 22.76 -3.66 15.06
CA ASN A 455 21.53 -3.22 14.38
C ASN A 455 21.58 -1.76 13.91
N TYR A 456 22.01 -0.83 14.76
CA TYR A 456 22.27 0.60 14.43
C TYR A 456 21.10 1.36 13.79
N GLY A 457 19.87 0.85 13.89
CA GLY A 457 18.71 1.40 13.20
C GLY A 457 18.63 1.05 11.71
N LEU A 458 19.53 0.20 11.21
CA LEU A 458 19.63 -0.23 9.82
C LEU A 458 18.93 -1.58 9.59
N ALA A 459 18.77 -1.95 8.32
CA ALA A 459 18.09 -3.18 7.93
C ALA A 459 18.91 -4.43 8.32
N PRO A 460 18.37 -5.34 9.15
CA PRO A 460 19.10 -6.54 9.55
C PRO A 460 19.52 -7.45 8.39
N PRO A 461 18.66 -7.73 7.37
CA PRO A 461 19.10 -8.53 6.22
C PRO A 461 20.26 -7.91 5.45
N LEU A 462 20.28 -6.58 5.32
CA LEU A 462 21.39 -5.85 4.69
C LEU A 462 22.68 -6.00 5.49
N LEU A 463 22.63 -5.76 6.80
CA LEU A 463 23.82 -5.92 7.65
C LEU A 463 24.33 -7.36 7.64
N ASP A 464 23.42 -8.35 7.70
CA ASP A 464 23.80 -9.77 7.66
C ASP A 464 24.42 -10.16 6.31
N HIS A 465 24.01 -9.54 5.21
CA HIS A 465 24.65 -9.71 3.91
C HIS A 465 26.10 -9.20 3.91
N PHE A 466 26.34 -7.97 4.37
CA PHE A 466 27.70 -7.42 4.50
C PHE A 466 28.59 -8.20 5.48
N ARG A 467 28.03 -8.71 6.58
CA ARG A 467 28.75 -9.56 7.53
C ARG A 467 29.27 -10.84 6.87
N ARG A 468 28.42 -11.50 6.09
CA ARG A 468 28.79 -12.77 5.41
C ARG A 468 29.87 -12.57 4.38
N ALA A 469 29.86 -11.44 3.67
CA ALA A 469 30.92 -11.09 2.73
C ALA A 469 32.30 -10.96 3.41
N ARG A 470 32.35 -10.77 4.73
CA ARG A 470 33.57 -10.57 5.51
C ARG A 470 33.96 -11.76 6.39
N GLY A 471 33.15 -12.82 6.44
CA GLY A 471 33.43 -14.04 7.19
C GLY A 471 32.20 -14.64 7.90
N PRO A 472 32.41 -15.65 8.77
CA PRO A 472 31.32 -16.27 9.51
C PRO A 472 30.64 -15.27 10.45
N ILE A 473 29.30 -15.21 10.43
CA ILE A 473 28.54 -14.29 11.27
C ILE A 473 28.79 -14.62 12.75
N SER A 474 29.54 -13.75 13.43
CA SER A 474 29.64 -13.74 14.88
C SER A 474 29.02 -12.45 15.41
N ARG A 475 28.04 -12.56 16.31
CA ARG A 475 27.44 -11.43 17.04
C ARG A 475 27.98 -11.34 18.46
N THR A 476 29.25 -11.67 18.64
CA THR A 476 29.96 -11.56 19.91
C THR A 476 30.63 -10.20 20.01
N LYS A 477 30.60 -9.57 21.18
CA LYS A 477 31.37 -8.33 21.42
C LYS A 477 32.87 -8.62 21.62
N THR A 478 33.47 -9.33 20.66
CA THR A 478 34.92 -9.54 20.60
C THR A 478 35.53 -8.40 19.78
N HIS A 479 36.81 -8.10 20.03
CA HIS A 479 37.52 -7.03 19.33
C HIS A 479 37.39 -7.16 17.81
N ASP A 480 37.75 -8.32 17.25
CA ASP A 480 37.69 -8.59 15.81
C ASP A 480 36.28 -8.42 15.23
N SER A 481 35.24 -8.81 15.98
CA SER A 481 33.84 -8.66 15.52
C SER A 481 33.41 -7.21 15.49
N LEU A 482 33.84 -6.41 16.48
CA LEU A 482 33.52 -4.98 16.51
C LEU A 482 34.29 -4.22 15.43
N GLU A 483 35.53 -4.60 15.11
CA GLU A 483 36.29 -4.04 13.99
C GLU A 483 35.60 -4.29 12.65
N ILE A 484 35.15 -5.53 12.39
CA ILE A 484 34.37 -5.87 11.19
C ILE A 484 33.13 -4.97 11.06
N GLU A 485 32.41 -4.74 12.16
CA GLU A 485 31.22 -3.88 12.16
C GLU A 485 31.57 -2.42 11.85
N VAL A 486 32.69 -1.90 12.34
CA VAL A 486 33.16 -0.54 12.03
C VAL A 486 33.40 -0.39 10.54
N GLU A 487 34.09 -1.33 9.91
CA GLU A 487 34.34 -1.23 8.48
C GLU A 487 33.07 -1.48 7.63
N ILE A 488 32.09 -2.27 8.09
CA ILE A 488 30.77 -2.37 7.42
C ILE A 488 30.06 -1.00 7.44
N LEU A 489 30.03 -0.35 8.60
CA LEU A 489 29.38 0.96 8.74
C LEU A 489 30.09 2.05 7.94
N ASN A 490 31.42 1.99 7.83
CA ASN A 490 32.18 2.93 6.99
C ASN A 490 31.90 2.72 5.50
N ASP A 491 31.80 1.47 5.02
CA ASP A 491 31.45 1.17 3.62
C ASP A 491 30.04 1.66 3.28
N LEU A 492 29.08 1.38 4.16
CA LEU A 492 27.71 1.88 4.02
C LEU A 492 27.69 3.40 4.03
N ARG A 493 28.39 4.04 4.97
CA ARG A 493 28.47 5.51 5.03
C ARG A 493 29.02 6.08 3.73
N SER A 494 30.15 5.57 3.24
CA SER A 494 30.77 5.99 1.99
C SER A 494 29.83 5.86 0.80
N THR A 495 29.11 4.74 0.71
CA THR A 495 28.11 4.49 -0.35
C THR A 495 27.00 5.53 -0.32
N PHE A 496 26.44 5.81 0.86
CA PHE A 496 25.34 6.76 1.01
C PHE A 496 25.77 8.22 0.95
N GLU A 497 27.02 8.54 1.31
CA GLU A 497 27.62 9.86 1.05
C GLU A 497 27.72 10.12 -0.45
N GLY A 498 28.18 9.13 -1.24
CA GLY A 498 28.18 9.22 -2.70
C GLY A 498 26.79 9.38 -3.31
N MET A 499 25.79 8.66 -2.78
CA MET A 499 24.38 8.83 -3.17
C MET A 499 23.83 10.22 -2.79
N MET A 500 24.25 10.78 -1.64
CA MET A 500 23.85 12.13 -1.25
C MET A 500 24.41 13.18 -2.23
N GLU A 501 25.65 13.01 -2.67
CA GLU A 501 26.30 13.89 -3.64
C GLU A 501 25.57 13.87 -5.00
N SER A 502 25.08 12.72 -5.45
CA SER A 502 24.36 12.60 -6.73
C SER A 502 23.03 13.35 -6.74
N PHE A 503 22.38 13.56 -5.58
CA PHE A 503 21.19 14.39 -5.50
C PHE A 503 21.46 15.88 -5.72
N GLY A 504 22.71 16.34 -5.67
CA GLY A 504 23.07 17.76 -5.73
C GLY A 504 22.61 18.56 -4.52
N GLY A 505 22.90 19.87 -4.52
CA GLY A 505 22.59 20.77 -3.40
C GLY A 505 21.10 21.08 -3.22
N GLU A 506 20.75 21.65 -2.07
CA GLU A 506 19.42 22.26 -1.85
C GLU A 506 19.31 23.52 -2.72
N GLU A 507 18.56 23.45 -3.82
CA GLU A 507 18.20 24.62 -4.60
C GLU A 507 17.23 25.48 -3.78
N LEU A 508 17.72 26.60 -3.25
CA LEU A 508 16.97 27.62 -2.52
C LEU A 508 16.09 28.49 -3.45
N ASP A 509 15.63 27.92 -4.57
CA ASP A 509 14.71 28.63 -5.46
C ASP A 509 13.38 28.89 -4.74
N ASP A 510 12.73 30.00 -5.10
CA ASP A 510 11.44 30.43 -4.55
C ASP A 510 10.38 29.38 -4.90
N ARG A 511 10.28 28.33 -4.07
CA ARG A 511 9.41 27.16 -4.27
C ARG A 511 7.99 27.60 -4.55
N ASP A 512 7.53 28.72 -4.01
CA ASP A 512 6.19 29.22 -4.20
C ASP A 512 5.88 29.54 -5.68
N SER A 513 6.91 29.93 -6.45
CA SER A 513 6.81 30.26 -7.87
C SER A 513 6.84 29.06 -8.83
N CYS A 514 7.26 27.88 -8.36
CA CYS A 514 7.38 26.68 -9.19
C CYS A 514 6.00 26.12 -9.60
N SER A 515 5.96 25.46 -10.76
CA SER A 515 4.81 24.67 -11.21
C SER A 515 4.58 23.46 -10.30
N TRP A 516 3.37 22.91 -10.34
CA TRP A 516 2.96 21.82 -9.45
C TRP A 516 3.84 20.56 -9.61
N ASP A 517 4.27 20.25 -10.83
CA ASP A 517 5.08 19.09 -11.17
C ASP A 517 6.52 19.24 -10.68
N VAL A 518 7.10 20.43 -10.83
CA VAL A 518 8.43 20.76 -10.29
C VAL A 518 8.43 20.68 -8.76
N LYS A 519 7.41 21.25 -8.10
CA LYS A 519 7.24 21.14 -6.64
C LYS A 519 7.20 19.68 -6.19
N LEU A 520 6.37 18.86 -6.86
CA LEU A 520 6.21 17.44 -6.51
C LEU A 520 7.50 16.64 -6.73
N ALA A 521 8.23 16.92 -7.80
CA ALA A 521 9.54 16.32 -8.07
C ALA A 521 10.59 16.70 -6.99
N MET A 522 10.66 17.99 -6.62
CA MET A 522 11.56 18.46 -5.56
C MET A 522 11.22 17.84 -4.20
N ASP A 523 9.94 17.78 -3.83
CA ASP A 523 9.48 17.17 -2.58
C ASP A 523 9.82 15.67 -2.51
N PHE A 524 9.73 14.96 -3.64
CA PHE A 524 10.17 13.58 -3.72
C PHE A 524 11.69 13.45 -3.56
N LYS A 525 12.47 14.32 -4.21
CA LYS A 525 13.94 14.34 -4.04
C LYS A 525 14.34 14.60 -2.59
N ASP A 526 13.66 15.51 -1.91
CA ASP A 526 13.90 15.80 -0.49
C ASP A 526 13.53 14.62 0.42
N LEU A 527 12.50 13.86 0.08
CA LEU A 527 12.20 12.60 0.74
C LEU A 527 13.38 11.62 0.61
N GLN A 528 13.94 11.45 -0.60
CA GLN A 528 15.10 10.58 -0.83
C GLN A 528 16.33 11.05 -0.04
N ARG A 529 16.64 12.36 -0.08
CA ARG A 529 17.71 12.97 0.72
C ARG A 529 17.53 12.70 2.22
N ARG A 530 16.32 12.87 2.74
CA ARG A 530 16.04 12.58 4.16
C ARG A 530 16.30 11.11 4.50
N ILE A 531 15.89 10.17 3.65
CA ILE A 531 16.17 8.74 3.86
C ILE A 531 17.68 8.51 3.92
N VAL A 532 18.42 8.94 2.91
CA VAL A 532 19.88 8.77 2.83
C VAL A 532 20.60 9.44 4.00
N SER A 533 20.23 10.68 4.35
CA SER A 533 20.78 11.40 5.50
C SER A 533 20.57 10.65 6.82
N SER A 534 19.39 10.04 6.99
CA SER A 534 19.09 9.27 8.20
C SER A 534 19.95 8.00 8.33
N ILE A 535 20.33 7.40 7.19
CA ILE A 535 21.20 6.22 7.14
C ILE A 535 22.65 6.60 7.46
N ILE A 536 23.16 7.68 6.86
CA ILE A 536 24.49 8.23 7.18
C ILE A 536 24.59 8.54 8.68
N THR A 537 23.58 9.22 9.22
CA THR A 537 23.51 9.54 10.66
C THR A 537 23.52 8.28 11.54
N SER A 538 22.78 7.24 11.14
CA SER A 538 22.78 5.94 11.82
C SER A 538 24.15 5.26 11.76
N CYS A 539 24.83 5.30 10.61
CA CYS A 539 26.19 4.75 10.48
C CYS A 539 27.18 5.48 11.39
N ASP A 540 27.15 6.81 11.43
CA ASP A 540 28.00 7.62 12.31
C ASP A 540 27.75 7.36 13.79
N ALA A 541 26.48 7.24 14.18
CA ALA A 541 26.12 6.90 15.55
C ALA A 541 26.58 5.48 15.91
N GLY A 542 26.45 4.54 14.98
CA GLY A 542 26.95 3.17 15.13
C GLY A 542 28.46 3.09 15.27
N CYS A 543 29.23 3.81 14.45
CA CYS A 543 30.69 3.88 14.55
C CYS A 543 31.13 4.41 15.92
N LYS A 544 30.52 5.50 16.42
CA LYS A 544 30.82 6.06 17.75
C LYS A 544 30.51 5.07 18.88
N LEU A 545 29.42 4.31 18.74
CA LEU A 545 29.05 3.26 19.70
C LEU A 545 30.08 2.12 19.71
N LEU A 546 30.56 1.72 18.54
CA LEU A 546 31.57 0.66 18.40
C LEU A 546 32.95 1.11 18.90
N GLU A 547 33.37 2.35 18.61
CA GLU A 547 34.61 2.93 19.15
C GLU A 547 34.62 2.91 20.68
N TYR A 548 33.49 3.29 21.30
CA TYR A 548 33.32 3.21 22.75
C TYR A 548 33.47 1.77 23.27
N GLU A 549 32.82 0.79 22.64
CA GLU A 549 32.89 -0.61 23.09
C GLU A 549 34.26 -1.25 22.81
N LEU A 550 34.92 -0.92 21.70
CA LEU A 550 36.30 -1.32 21.40
C LEU A 550 37.27 -0.83 22.48
N SER A 551 37.13 0.42 22.92
CA SER A 551 37.96 0.96 24.00
C SER A 551 37.82 0.18 25.32
N ARG A 552 36.65 -0.43 25.58
CA ARG A 552 36.39 -1.27 26.75
C ARG A 552 36.89 -2.70 26.61
N CYS A 553 37.11 -3.19 25.39
CA CYS A 553 37.71 -4.49 25.12
C CYS A 553 39.24 -4.47 25.22
N SER A 554 39.86 -3.28 25.10
CA SER A 554 41.30 -3.08 25.24
C SER A 554 41.77 -2.84 26.68
N GLU A 555 40.84 -2.63 27.63
CA GLU A 555 41.06 -2.60 29.09
C GLU A 555 40.88 -3.99 29.71
#